data_AF-E9JAZ5-F1
#
_entry.id   AF-E9JAZ5-F1
#
_cell.length_a   1.000
_cell.length_b   1.000
_cell.length_c   1.000
_cell.angle_alpha   90.00
_cell.angle_beta   90.00
_cell.angle_gamma   90.00
#
_symmetry.space_group_name_H-M   'P 1'
#
loop_
_entity.id
_entity.type
_entity.pdbx_description
1 polymer ?
#
loop_
_entity_poly.entity_id
_entity_poly.type
_entity_poly.pdbx_seq_one_letter_code
_entity_poly.pdbx_strand_id
1 'polypeptide(L)'
;IKDLTLYYGLAIRRHPDSAEEMKKAVWATFLHKCSKDDEPMHEYCPRGENSWCKWRVAEAKGQLNDFHHEPALHQSVQEAIRPVYEALSSD
;
A
#
# COMPACT_ATOMS: atom_id res chain seq x y z
N ILE A 1 5.70 9.52 7.47
CA ILE A 1 6.53 8.39 7.98
C ILE A 1 5.85 7.64 9.12
N LYS A 2 5.33 8.31 10.18
CA LYS A 2 4.66 7.62 11.30
C LYS A 2 3.55 6.66 10.87
N ASP A 3 2.81 7.00 9.82
CA ASP A 3 1.70 6.17 9.33
C ASP A 3 2.16 4.82 8.79
N LEU A 4 3.36 4.73 8.20
CA LEU A 4 3.89 3.46 7.67
C LEU A 4 4.08 2.43 8.78
N THR A 5 4.64 2.82 9.92
CA THR A 5 4.83 1.92 11.06
C THR A 5 3.49 1.46 11.64
N LEU A 6 2.50 2.36 11.71
CA LEU A 6 1.14 2.03 12.16
C LEU A 6 0.48 0.99 11.25
N TYR A 7 0.52 1.22 9.93
CA TYR A 7 -0.11 0.34 8.95
C TYR A 7 0.60 -1.00 8.85
N TYR A 8 1.93 -1.01 8.93
CA TYR A 8 2.73 -2.23 8.99
C TYR A 8 2.29 -3.14 10.14
N GLY A 9 2.20 -2.59 11.37
CA GLY A 9 1.71 -3.35 12.51
C GLY A 9 0.25 -3.79 12.39
N LEU A 10 -0.59 -2.99 11.72
CA LEU A 10 -1.99 -3.33 11.48
C LEU A 10 -2.14 -4.50 10.49
N ALA A 11 -1.31 -4.55 9.45
CA ALA A 11 -1.28 -5.65 8.49
C ALA A 11 -0.95 -6.98 9.20
N ILE A 12 0.06 -7.00 10.07
CA ILE A 12 0.41 -8.19 10.86
C ILE A 12 -0.76 -8.67 11.71
N ARG A 13 -1.40 -7.77 12.48
CA ARG A 13 -2.47 -8.14 13.41
C ARG A 13 -3.76 -8.58 12.71
N ARG A 14 -4.00 -8.16 11.46
CA ARG A 14 -5.23 -8.49 10.71
C ARG A 14 -5.15 -9.78 9.91
N HIS A 15 -3.95 -10.31 9.71
CA HIS A 15 -3.73 -11.52 8.92
C HIS A 15 -2.96 -12.60 9.71
N PRO A 16 -3.40 -12.97 10.93
CA PRO A 16 -2.68 -13.94 11.76
C PRO A 16 -2.66 -15.35 11.15
N ASP A 17 -3.66 -15.67 10.31
CA ASP A 17 -3.88 -17.01 9.78
C ASP A 17 -3.23 -17.23 8.40
N SER A 18 -2.59 -16.20 7.82
CA SER A 18 -1.96 -16.31 6.50
C SER A 18 -0.76 -15.38 6.37
N ALA A 19 0.44 -15.97 6.33
CA ALA A 19 1.69 -15.25 6.09
C ALA A 19 1.70 -14.58 4.70
N GLU A 20 1.10 -15.21 3.69
CA GLU A 20 1.01 -14.65 2.34
C GLU A 20 0.13 -13.39 2.32
N GLU A 21 -1.05 -13.43 2.94
CA GLU A 21 -1.94 -12.27 3.00
C GLU A 21 -1.37 -11.17 3.89
N MET A 22 -0.66 -11.55 4.96
CA MET A 22 0.10 -10.61 5.79
C MET A 22 1.16 -9.87 4.95
N LYS A 23 1.94 -10.59 4.16
CA LYS A 23 2.97 -10.04 3.27
C LYS A 23 2.36 -9.09 2.24
N LYS A 24 1.28 -9.49 1.57
CA LYS A 24 0.55 -8.62 0.64
C LYS A 24 0.06 -7.36 1.33
N ALA A 25 -0.55 -7.48 2.50
CA ALA A 25 -1.06 -6.34 3.26
C ALA A 25 0.05 -5.39 3.72
N VAL A 26 1.21 -5.92 4.14
CA VAL A 26 2.41 -5.13 4.44
C VAL A 26 2.88 -4.37 3.20
N TRP A 27 3.09 -5.05 2.07
CA TRP A 27 3.56 -4.42 0.83
C TRP A 27 2.58 -3.40 0.27
N ALA A 28 1.26 -3.62 0.43
CA ALA A 28 0.23 -2.67 0.06
C ALA A 28 0.47 -1.28 0.68
N THR A 29 0.93 -1.23 1.93
CA THR A 29 1.17 0.05 2.64
C THR A 29 2.33 0.85 2.06
N PHE A 30 3.42 0.16 1.65
CA PHE A 30 4.58 0.80 1.04
C PHE A 30 4.25 1.25 -0.38
N LEU A 31 3.73 0.34 -1.20
CA LEU A 31 3.37 0.63 -2.60
C LEU A 31 2.35 1.76 -2.70
N HIS A 32 1.35 1.78 -1.81
CA HIS A 32 0.37 2.86 -1.74
C HIS A 32 1.00 4.23 -1.50
N LYS A 33 2.10 4.32 -0.73
CA LYS A 33 2.84 5.58 -0.49
C LYS A 33 3.86 5.93 -1.58
N CYS A 34 4.22 4.98 -2.43
CA CYS A 34 5.07 5.21 -3.59
C CYS A 34 4.27 5.56 -4.87
N SER A 35 2.97 5.23 -4.88
CA SER A 35 2.07 5.35 -6.02
C SER A 35 1.93 6.78 -6.55
N LYS A 36 1.82 6.91 -7.86
CA LYS A 36 1.62 8.18 -8.58
C LYS A 36 0.50 8.03 -9.61
N ASP A 37 0.07 9.15 -10.20
CA ASP A 37 -0.95 9.16 -11.25
C ASP A 37 -0.52 8.38 -12.50
N ASP A 38 0.75 8.51 -12.90
CA ASP A 38 1.36 7.81 -14.04
C ASP A 38 1.72 6.35 -13.73
N GLU A 39 2.00 6.04 -12.47
CA GLU A 39 2.36 4.71 -12.00
C GLU A 39 1.55 4.31 -10.74
N PRO A 40 0.29 3.86 -10.93
CA PRO A 40 -0.57 3.44 -9.83
C PRO A 40 -0.16 2.07 -9.28
N MET A 41 0.25 2.01 -8.01
CA MET A 41 0.77 0.81 -7.35
C MET A 41 -0.19 0.29 -6.26
N HIS A 42 -1.41 -0.08 -6.64
CA HIS A 42 -2.46 -0.53 -5.71
C HIS A 42 -2.78 -2.03 -5.80
N GLU A 43 -1.89 -2.83 -6.39
CA GLU A 43 -2.12 -4.26 -6.67
C GLU A 43 -2.53 -5.07 -5.43
N TYR A 44 -1.90 -4.80 -4.28
CA TYR A 44 -2.17 -5.49 -3.00
C TYR A 44 -3.20 -4.78 -2.11
N CYS A 45 -3.72 -3.62 -2.53
CA CYS A 45 -4.81 -2.98 -1.80
C CYS A 45 -6.11 -3.79 -1.99
N PRO A 46 -6.96 -3.91 -0.94
CA PRO A 46 -8.24 -4.58 -1.08
C PRO A 46 -9.09 -3.88 -2.14
N ARG A 47 -9.80 -4.66 -2.95
CA ARG A 47 -10.64 -4.13 -4.04
C ARG A 47 -12.04 -3.75 -3.56
N GLY A 48 -12.74 -2.96 -4.37
CA GLY A 48 -14.14 -2.61 -4.17
C GLY A 48 -14.36 -1.32 -3.37
N GLU A 49 -15.61 -0.90 -3.30
CA GLU A 49 -16.01 0.38 -2.70
C GLU A 49 -15.78 0.47 -1.19
N ASN A 50 -15.69 -0.69 -0.51
CA ASN A 50 -15.39 -0.78 0.92
C ASN A 50 -13.89 -0.81 1.22
N SER A 51 -13.04 -0.60 0.21
CA SER A 51 -11.59 -0.53 0.38
C SER A 51 -11.21 0.71 1.20
N TRP A 52 -10.18 0.56 2.03
CA TRP A 52 -9.52 1.72 2.63
C TRP A 52 -8.68 2.51 1.60
N CYS A 53 -8.34 1.90 0.46
CA CYS A 53 -7.58 2.54 -0.60
C CYS A 53 -8.50 3.37 -1.49
N LYS A 54 -8.39 4.70 -1.41
CA LYS A 54 -9.20 5.64 -2.19
C LYS A 54 -9.11 5.41 -3.71
N TRP A 55 -7.94 5.00 -4.21
CA TRP A 55 -7.76 4.65 -5.62
C TRP A 55 -8.60 3.42 -6.01
N ARG A 56 -8.61 2.36 -5.18
CA ARG A 56 -9.46 1.16 -5.40
C ARG A 56 -10.95 1.47 -5.29
N VAL A 57 -11.32 2.44 -4.45
CA VAL A 57 -12.70 2.94 -4.37
C VAL A 57 -13.07 3.69 -5.65
N ALA A 58 -12.20 4.57 -6.16
CA ALA A 58 -12.43 5.28 -7.42
C ALA A 58 -12.48 4.32 -8.61
N GLU A 59 -11.62 3.31 -8.66
CA GLU A 59 -11.65 2.21 -9.64
C GLU A 59 -13.01 1.50 -9.62
N ALA A 60 -13.48 1.08 -8.44
CA ALA A 60 -14.76 0.39 -8.31
C ALA A 60 -15.96 1.24 -8.75
N LYS A 61 -15.87 2.57 -8.61
CA LYS A 61 -16.92 3.52 -9.00
C LYS A 61 -16.78 4.04 -10.43
N GLY A 62 -15.74 3.67 -11.16
CA GLY A 62 -15.45 4.20 -12.49
C GLY A 62 -15.02 5.68 -12.51
N GLN A 63 -14.41 6.16 -11.42
CA GLN A 63 -14.05 7.57 -11.19
C GLN A 63 -12.53 7.81 -11.26
N LEU A 64 -11.76 6.94 -11.91
CA LEU A 64 -10.30 7.08 -11.99
C LEU A 64 -9.85 8.33 -12.74
N ASN A 65 -10.64 8.82 -13.70
CA ASN A 65 -10.30 10.02 -14.47
C ASN A 65 -10.26 11.30 -13.61
N ASP A 66 -10.98 11.31 -12.49
CA ASP A 66 -11.04 12.44 -11.55
C ASP A 66 -10.15 12.22 -10.32
N PHE A 67 -9.45 11.08 -10.26
CA PHE A 67 -8.60 10.72 -9.12
C PHE A 67 -7.19 11.26 -9.32
N HIS A 68 -6.67 11.92 -8.28
CA HIS A 68 -5.27 12.34 -8.21
C HIS A 68 -4.62 11.80 -6.94
N HIS A 69 -3.40 11.29 -7.08
CA HIS A 69 -2.60 10.81 -5.98
C HIS A 69 -2.09 11.97 -5.13
N GLU A 70 -2.00 11.71 -3.83
CA GLU A 70 -1.16 12.53 -2.95
C GLU A 70 0.32 12.40 -3.39
N PRO A 71 1.18 13.41 -3.14
CA PRO A 71 2.58 13.32 -3.50
C PRO A 71 3.23 12.06 -2.95
N ALA A 72 3.83 11.27 -3.86
CA ALA A 72 4.57 10.07 -3.48
C ALA A 72 5.74 10.40 -2.56
N LEU A 73 6.18 9.40 -1.78
CA LEU A 73 7.42 9.50 -1.02
C LEU A 73 8.58 9.87 -1.94
N HIS A 74 9.50 10.71 -1.46
CA HIS A 74 10.69 11.06 -2.22
C HIS A 74 11.50 9.80 -2.53
N GLN A 75 12.10 9.73 -3.72
CA GLN A 75 12.79 8.53 -4.20
C GLN A 75 13.85 8.02 -3.21
N SER A 76 14.67 8.91 -2.66
CA SER A 76 15.68 8.53 -1.65
C SER A 76 15.07 7.90 -0.38
N VAL A 77 13.84 8.27 -0.01
CA VAL A 77 13.11 7.67 1.12
C VAL A 77 12.57 6.30 0.73
N GLN A 78 12.06 6.14 -0.49
CA GLN A 78 11.62 4.84 -1.02
C GLN A 78 12.77 3.84 -1.03
N GLU A 79 13.93 4.25 -1.56
CA GLU A 79 15.16 3.44 -1.64
C GLU A 79 15.69 3.06 -0.26
N ALA A 80 15.64 3.97 0.72
CA ALA A 80 16.07 3.69 2.08
C ALA A 80 15.12 2.74 2.84
N ILE A 81 13.82 2.82 2.60
CA ILE A 81 12.80 2.04 3.34
C ILE A 81 12.56 0.67 2.70
N ARG A 82 12.67 0.54 1.38
CA ARG A 82 12.38 -0.71 0.66
C ARG A 82 13.13 -1.93 1.23
N PRO A 83 14.45 -1.87 1.51
CA PRO A 83 15.17 -3.01 2.09
C PRO A 83 14.62 -3.43 3.47
N VAL A 84 14.05 -2.50 4.23
CA VAL A 84 13.41 -2.81 5.53
C VAL A 84 12.12 -3.60 5.30
N TYR A 85 11.32 -3.24 4.30
CA TYR A 85 10.13 -4.01 3.93
C TYR A 85 10.50 -5.41 3.41
N GLU A 86 11.54 -5.51 2.57
CA GLU A 86 12.05 -6.78 2.07
C GLU A 86 12.53 -7.68 3.22
N ALA A 87 13.36 -7.16 4.12
CA ALA A 87 13.92 -7.91 5.25
C ALA A 87 12.86 -8.34 6.27
N LEU A 88 11.82 -7.52 6.49
CA LEU A 88 10.76 -7.85 7.44
C LEU A 88 9.61 -8.66 6.83
N SER A 89 9.65 -8.96 5.53
CA SER A 89 8.63 -9.77 4.84
C SER A 89 9.20 -10.93 4.03
N SER A 90 10.50 -11.20 4.19
CA SER A 90 11.14 -12.42 3.72
C SER A 90 10.72 -13.62 4.58
N ASP A 91 10.63 -14.78 3.95
CA ASP A 91 10.38 -16.07 4.62
C ASP A 91 11.63 -16.57 5.36
#